data_AF-A0A2L1SBV8-F1
#
_entry.id   AF-A0A2L1SBV8-F1
#
_cell.length_a   1.000
_cell.length_b   1.000
_cell.length_c   1.000
_cell.angle_alpha   90.00
_cell.angle_beta   90.00
_cell.angle_gamma   90.00
#
_symmetry.space_group_name_H-M   'P 1'
#
loop_
_entity.id
_entity.type
_entity.pdbx_description
1 polymer ?
#
loop_
_entity_poly.entity_id
_entity_poly.type
_entity_poly.pdbx_seq_one_letter_code
_entity_poly.pdbx_strand_id
1 'polypeptide(L)'
;MGLIEDVAAYLDAEGRIESRVLPREAGFLYATESMRLTTRLMQLASWLLLQRAVNEGEISRENARSEKEKVKFSATPSERGGPGYDELPQALRDFIDKGDRLFDRVMQLDALEKGDLPETTPGLINGVADQLSRLKAAFGRPD
;
A
#
# COMPACT_ATOMS: atom_id res chain seq x y z
N MET A 1 -6.95 2.78 9.15
CA MET A 1 -6.39 3.29 10.42
C MET A 1 -5.98 2.15 11.35
N GLY A 2 -6.77 1.09 11.54
CA GLY A 2 -6.44 -0.02 12.45
C GLY A 2 -5.03 -0.63 12.33
N LEU A 3 -4.45 -0.78 11.13
CA LEU A 3 -3.08 -1.31 11.00
C LEU A 3 -2.02 -0.46 11.75
N ILE A 4 -2.20 0.85 11.82
CA ILE A 4 -1.30 1.74 12.57
C ILE A 4 -1.42 1.47 14.06
N GLU A 5 -2.63 1.33 14.56
CA GLU A 5 -2.94 1.07 15.96
C GLU A 5 -2.40 -0.30 16.38
N ASP A 6 -2.61 -1.33 15.55
CA ASP A 6 -2.11 -2.69 15.79
C ASP A 6 -0.57 -2.72 15.85
N VAL A 7 0.10 -2.03 14.92
CA VAL A 7 1.56 -1.93 14.89
C VAL A 7 2.09 -1.16 16.09
N ALA A 8 1.45 -0.04 16.45
CA ALA A 8 1.85 0.75 17.63
C ALA A 8 1.72 -0.09 18.91
N ALA A 9 0.59 -0.77 19.09
CA ALA A 9 0.35 -1.65 20.24
C ALA A 9 1.38 -2.78 20.32
N TYR A 10 1.72 -3.40 19.18
CA TYR A 10 2.76 -4.43 19.12
C TYR A 10 4.14 -3.88 19.50
N LEU A 11 4.56 -2.77 18.88
CA LEU A 11 5.89 -2.19 19.11
C LEU A 11 6.08 -1.66 20.53
N ASP A 12 5.00 -1.27 21.22
CA ASP A 12 5.06 -0.83 22.62
C ASP A 12 5.01 -1.96 23.65
N ALA A 13 4.49 -3.13 23.27
CA ALA A 13 4.37 -4.29 24.13
C ALA A 13 5.26 -5.46 23.66
N GLU A 14 4.65 -6.47 23.03
CA GLU A 14 5.30 -7.75 22.67
C GLU A 14 6.58 -7.56 21.85
N GLY A 15 6.58 -6.62 20.91
CA GLY A 15 7.74 -6.33 20.07
C GLY A 15 8.97 -5.86 20.87
N ARG A 16 8.78 -5.20 22.03
CA ARG A 16 9.91 -4.86 22.93
C ARG A 16 10.49 -6.08 23.63
N ILE A 17 9.68 -7.09 23.91
CA ILE A 17 10.11 -8.33 24.55
C ILE A 17 10.85 -9.18 23.53
N GLU A 18 10.24 -9.40 22.36
CA GLU A 18 10.81 -10.19 21.28
C GLU A 18 12.14 -9.60 20.79
N SER A 19 12.22 -8.27 20.60
CA SER A 19 13.46 -7.62 20.14
C SER A 19 14.66 -7.74 21.08
N ARG A 20 14.43 -7.96 22.38
CA ARG A 20 15.51 -8.09 23.39
C ARG A 20 16.22 -9.43 23.36
N VAL A 21 15.55 -10.47 22.86
CA VAL A 21 16.09 -11.84 22.80
C VAL A 21 16.68 -12.18 21.43
N LEU A 22 16.58 -11.27 20.46
CA LEU A 22 17.15 -11.47 19.14
C LEU A 22 18.68 -11.45 19.16
N PRO A 23 19.33 -12.25 18.30
CA PRO A 23 20.74 -12.08 17.97
C PRO A 23 21.03 -10.65 17.50
N ARG A 24 22.27 -10.18 17.68
CA ARG A 24 22.65 -8.79 17.41
C ARG A 24 22.29 -8.33 15.98
N GLU A 25 22.49 -9.17 14.99
CA GLU A 25 22.18 -8.86 13.58
C GLU A 25 20.66 -8.73 13.37
N ALA A 26 19.88 -9.71 13.84
CA ALA A 26 18.42 -9.67 13.78
C ALA A 26 17.82 -8.49 14.59
N GLY A 27 18.43 -8.12 15.72
CA GLY A 27 18.03 -6.94 16.50
C GLY A 27 18.25 -5.62 15.76
N PHE A 28 19.36 -5.49 15.02
CA PHE A 28 19.59 -4.32 14.16
C PHE A 28 18.59 -4.25 13.00
N LEU A 29 18.30 -5.40 12.37
CA LEU A 29 17.26 -5.49 11.35
C LEU A 29 15.88 -5.15 11.90
N TYR A 30 15.53 -5.66 13.08
CA TYR A 30 14.27 -5.34 13.76
C TYR A 30 14.10 -3.84 13.93
N ALA A 31 15.13 -3.15 14.45
CA ALA A 31 15.09 -1.70 14.64
C ALA A 31 14.93 -0.95 13.30
N THR A 32 15.65 -1.39 12.27
CA THR A 32 15.61 -0.75 10.95
C THR A 32 14.25 -0.93 10.27
N GLU A 33 13.72 -2.16 10.26
CA GLU A 33 12.46 -2.48 9.59
C GLU A 33 11.24 -1.94 10.36
N SER A 34 11.26 -1.91 11.69
CA SER A 34 10.19 -1.28 12.49
C SER A 34 10.12 0.24 12.28
N MET A 35 11.26 0.94 12.20
CA MET A 35 11.29 2.36 11.84
C MET A 35 10.82 2.62 10.41
N ARG A 36 11.22 1.76 9.46
CA ARG A 36 10.76 1.84 8.07
C ARG A 36 9.25 1.66 7.98
N LEU A 37 8.71 0.64 8.65
CA LEU A 37 7.29 0.34 8.71
C LEU A 37 6.51 1.53 9.28
N THR A 38 6.90 2.05 10.44
CA THR A 38 6.19 3.17 11.08
C THR A 38 6.24 4.44 10.22
N THR A 39 7.40 4.77 9.65
CA THR A 39 7.54 5.92 8.73
C THR A 39 6.60 5.78 7.53
N ARG A 40 6.56 4.60 6.91
CA ARG A 40 5.67 4.33 5.77
C ARG A 40 4.20 4.43 6.17
N LEU A 41 3.82 3.86 7.31
CA LEU A 41 2.44 3.93 7.81
C LEU A 41 2.00 5.37 8.08
N MET A 42 2.90 6.23 8.56
CA MET A 42 2.61 7.66 8.74
C MET A 42 2.44 8.40 7.41
N GLN A 43 3.28 8.09 6.41
CA GLN A 43 3.11 8.63 5.06
C GLN A 43 1.75 8.24 4.46
N LEU A 44 1.34 6.98 4.64
CA LEU A 44 0.03 6.49 4.20
C LEU A 44 -1.13 7.16 4.96
N ALA A 45 -1.00 7.34 6.26
CA ALA A 45 -2.01 8.06 7.06
C ALA A 45 -2.20 9.50 6.56
N SER A 46 -1.09 10.23 6.33
CA SER A 46 -1.15 11.59 5.82
C SER A 46 -1.88 11.67 4.47
N TRP A 47 -1.58 10.75 3.54
CA TRP A 47 -2.27 10.69 2.25
C TRP A 47 -3.77 10.38 2.40
N LEU A 48 -4.12 9.43 3.27
CA LEU A 48 -5.53 9.04 3.50
C LEU A 48 -6.33 10.15 4.17
N LEU A 49 -5.73 10.89 5.10
CA LEU A 49 -6.36 12.05 5.74
C LEU A 49 -6.62 13.17 4.73
N LEU A 50 -5.65 13.43 3.84
CA LEU A 50 -5.83 14.39 2.77
C LEU A 50 -6.96 13.98 1.81
N GLN A 51 -7.03 12.69 1.47
CA GLN A 51 -8.13 12.16 0.65
C GLN A 51 -9.49 12.31 1.34
N ARG A 52 -9.54 12.08 2.66
CA ARG A 52 -10.75 12.28 3.44
C ARG A 52 -11.21 13.74 3.40
N ALA A 53 -10.30 14.70 3.63
CA ALA A 53 -10.62 16.12 3.59
C ALA A 53 -11.15 16.57 2.22
N VAL A 54 -10.65 16.01 1.12
CA VAL A 54 -11.19 16.23 -0.23
C VAL A 54 -12.61 15.68 -0.36
N ASN A 55 -12.84 14.46 0.12
CA ASN A 55 -14.15 13.82 0.05
C ASN A 55 -15.21 14.54 0.90
N GLU A 56 -14.81 15.13 2.02
CA GLU A 56 -15.65 15.96 2.90
C GLU A 56 -15.84 17.38 2.36
N GLY A 57 -15.14 17.76 1.28
CA GLY A 57 -15.23 19.07 0.64
C GLY A 57 -14.47 20.18 1.36
N GLU A 58 -13.64 19.84 2.35
CA GLU A 58 -12.81 20.79 3.11
C GLU A 58 -11.65 21.34 2.27
N ILE A 59 -11.16 20.54 1.30
CA ILE A 59 -10.04 20.88 0.43
C ILE A 59 -10.43 20.60 -1.03
N SER A 60 -10.07 21.50 -1.95
CA SER A 60 -10.29 21.27 -3.38
C SER A 60 -9.39 20.15 -3.91
N ARG A 61 -9.82 19.47 -4.98
CA ARG A 61 -9.02 18.41 -5.62
C ARG A 61 -7.65 18.91 -6.11
N GLU A 62 -7.60 20.15 -6.59
CA GLU A 62 -6.35 20.78 -7.07
C GLU A 62 -5.37 21.05 -5.92
N ASN A 63 -5.86 21.59 -4.80
CA ASN A 63 -5.02 21.82 -3.61
C ASN A 63 -4.55 20.50 -3.00
N ALA A 64 -5.40 19.47 -3.00
CA ALA A 64 -4.97 18.16 -2.51
C ALA A 64 -3.92 17.52 -3.40
N ARG A 65 -3.96 17.71 -4.73
CA ARG A 65 -2.91 17.21 -5.62
C ARG A 65 -1.55 17.82 -5.30
N SER A 66 -1.48 19.13 -5.10
CA SER A 66 -0.22 19.80 -4.76
C SER A 66 0.30 19.40 -3.37
N GLU A 67 -0.57 19.18 -2.39
CA GLU A 67 -0.17 18.64 -1.08
C GLU A 67 0.29 17.18 -1.16
N LYS A 68 -0.38 16.33 -1.96
CA LYS A 68 0.05 14.92 -2.19
C LYS A 68 1.43 14.84 -2.82
N GLU A 69 1.77 15.73 -3.75
CA GLU A 69 3.09 15.78 -4.39
C GLU A 69 4.23 16.09 -3.40
N LYS A 70 3.94 16.78 -2.29
CA LYS A 70 4.90 17.01 -1.21
C LYS A 70 5.15 15.75 -0.37
N VAL A 71 4.18 14.85 -0.30
CA VAL A 71 4.31 13.56 0.39
C VAL A 71 5.12 12.62 -0.50
N LYS A 72 6.44 12.66 -0.35
CA LYS A 72 7.32 11.70 -1.01
C LYS A 72 7.15 10.32 -0.37
N PHE A 73 6.38 9.48 -1.03
CA PHE A 73 6.39 8.05 -0.75
C PHE A 73 7.81 7.54 -0.96
N SER A 74 8.43 7.12 0.13
CA SER A 74 9.70 6.41 0.02
C SER A 74 9.41 5.10 -0.71
N ALA A 75 9.97 4.94 -1.91
CA ALA A 75 9.84 3.71 -2.68
C ALA A 75 10.13 2.51 -1.77
N THR A 76 9.34 1.45 -1.92
CA THR A 76 9.66 0.15 -1.34
C THR A 76 11.12 -0.17 -1.65
N PRO A 77 11.98 -0.42 -0.65
CA PRO A 77 13.31 -0.93 -0.92
C PRO A 77 13.13 -2.20 -1.75
N SER A 78 13.67 -2.20 -2.96
CA SER A 78 13.81 -3.39 -3.79
C SER A 78 14.66 -4.46 -3.11
N GLU A 79 15.41 -4.07 -2.08
CA GLU A 79 16.33 -4.89 -1.29
C GLU A 79 15.77 -5.14 0.11
N ARG A 80 14.54 -5.62 0.19
CA ARG A 80 14.01 -6.12 1.46
C ARG A 80 14.38 -7.59 1.63
N GLY A 81 14.79 -7.93 2.84
CA GLY A 81 15.45 -9.21 3.10
C GLY A 81 16.97 -9.05 3.13
N GLY A 82 17.61 -9.96 3.84
CA GLY A 82 19.03 -9.94 4.15
C GLY A 82 19.33 -11.00 5.21
N PRO A 83 20.61 -11.28 5.50
CA PRO A 83 21.00 -12.21 6.56
C PRO A 83 20.30 -11.85 7.89
N GLY A 84 19.58 -12.79 8.49
CA GLY A 84 18.83 -12.58 9.74
C GLY A 84 17.39 -12.07 9.57
N TYR A 85 16.88 -11.87 8.35
CA TYR A 85 15.46 -11.50 8.15
C TYR A 85 14.50 -12.62 8.58
N ASP A 86 14.87 -13.88 8.33
CA ASP A 86 14.10 -15.05 8.76
C ASP A 86 14.14 -15.26 10.29
N GLU A 87 15.05 -14.59 10.98
CA GLU A 87 15.13 -14.58 12.45
C GLU A 87 14.24 -13.51 13.10
N LEU A 88 13.65 -12.60 12.30
CA LEU A 88 12.71 -11.62 12.83
C LEU A 88 11.47 -12.30 13.42
N PRO A 89 10.80 -11.67 14.40
CA PRO A 89 9.53 -12.18 14.90
C PRO A 89 8.50 -12.25 13.78
N GLN A 90 7.72 -13.34 13.77
CA GLN A 90 6.70 -13.54 12.74
C GLN A 90 5.67 -12.40 12.72
N ALA A 91 5.29 -11.90 13.90
CA ALA A 91 4.36 -10.79 14.02
C ALA A 91 4.88 -9.53 13.30
N LEU A 92 6.16 -9.18 13.47
CA LEU A 92 6.75 -8.04 12.77
C LEU A 92 6.74 -8.25 11.25
N ARG A 93 7.11 -9.45 10.77
CA ARG A 93 7.05 -9.76 9.33
C ARG A 93 5.64 -9.65 8.76
N ASP A 94 4.64 -10.15 9.47
CA ASP A 94 3.23 -10.04 9.07
C ASP A 94 2.78 -8.57 8.98
N PHE A 95 3.24 -7.71 9.90
CA PHE A 95 2.96 -6.28 9.84
C PHE A 95 3.66 -5.58 8.67
N ILE A 96 4.89 -5.96 8.37
CA ILE A 96 5.63 -5.46 7.20
C ILE A 96 4.86 -5.82 5.93
N ASP A 97 4.45 -7.08 5.78
CA ASP A 97 3.68 -7.56 4.61
C ASP A 97 2.34 -6.84 4.46
N LYS A 98 1.61 -6.63 5.56
CA LYS A 98 0.36 -5.87 5.57
C LYS A 98 0.59 -4.40 5.17
N GLY A 99 1.65 -3.79 5.71
CA GLY A 99 2.04 -2.41 5.40
C GLY A 99 2.41 -2.23 3.92
N ASP A 100 3.08 -3.22 3.34
CA ASP A 100 3.47 -3.22 1.93
C ASP A 100 2.27 -3.35 1.00
N ARG A 101 1.38 -4.30 1.27
CA ARG A 101 0.13 -4.43 0.49
C ARG A 101 -0.72 -3.17 0.54
N LEU A 102 -0.76 -2.50 1.70
CA LEU A 102 -1.47 -1.24 1.85
C LEU A 102 -0.79 -0.12 1.03
N PHE A 103 0.53 -0.05 1.07
CA PHE A 103 1.30 0.90 0.29
C PHE A 103 1.07 0.73 -1.20
N ASP A 104 1.19 -0.50 -1.72
CA ASP A 104 0.97 -0.81 -3.13
C ASP A 104 -0.44 -0.41 -3.57
N ARG A 105 -1.44 -0.66 -2.71
CA ARG A 105 -2.83 -0.27 -2.98
C ARG A 105 -3.01 1.24 -3.04
N VAL A 106 -2.38 2.00 -2.13
CA VAL A 106 -2.42 3.47 -2.15
C VAL A 106 -1.68 4.01 -3.37
N MET A 107 -0.57 3.41 -3.78
CA MET A 107 0.17 3.81 -4.99
C MET A 107 -0.66 3.58 -6.25
N GLN A 108 -1.38 2.46 -6.33
CA GLN A 108 -2.33 2.21 -7.43
C GLN A 108 -3.43 3.26 -7.47
N LEU A 109 -4.01 3.62 -6.32
CA LEU A 109 -5.05 4.66 -6.25
C LEU A 109 -4.51 6.04 -6.65
N ASP A 110 -3.32 6.40 -6.18
CA ASP A 110 -2.66 7.67 -6.51
C ASP A 110 -2.36 7.79 -8.01
N ALA A 111 -1.90 6.70 -8.65
CA ALA A 111 -1.67 6.65 -10.10
C ALA A 111 -2.98 6.82 -10.89
N LEU A 112 -4.05 6.11 -10.49
CA LEU A 112 -5.37 6.24 -11.11
C LEU A 112 -5.93 7.67 -11.01
N GLU A 113 -5.74 8.34 -9.86
CA GLU A 113 -6.18 9.73 -9.68
C GLU A 113 -5.38 10.73 -10.52
N LYS A 114 -4.10 10.46 -10.77
CA LYS A 114 -3.25 11.30 -11.62
C LYS A 114 -3.55 11.15 -13.11
N GLY A 115 -4.35 10.14 -13.49
CA GLY A 115 -4.57 9.79 -14.88
C GLY A 115 -3.41 9.02 -15.51
N ASP A 116 -2.43 8.58 -14.69
CA ASP A 116 -1.44 7.58 -15.06
C ASP A 116 -2.13 6.21 -15.04
N LEU A 117 -3.04 6.02 -15.99
CA LEU A 117 -3.41 4.67 -16.39
C LEU A 117 -2.11 4.02 -16.88
N PRO A 118 -1.67 2.87 -16.33
CA PRO A 118 -0.75 2.06 -17.08
C PRO A 118 -1.40 1.89 -18.45
N GLU A 119 -0.66 2.19 -19.52
CA GLU A 119 -0.99 1.80 -20.89
C GLU A 119 -1.56 0.40 -20.77
N THR A 120 -2.88 0.31 -20.82
CA THR A 120 -3.53 -0.96 -20.55
C THR A 120 -3.02 -1.81 -21.68
N THR A 121 -2.34 -2.91 -21.36
CA THR A 121 -1.96 -3.89 -22.39
C THR A 121 -3.19 -4.04 -23.28
N PRO A 122 -3.14 -3.71 -24.59
CA PRO A 122 -4.34 -3.54 -25.43
C PRO A 122 -5.17 -4.81 -25.67
N GLY A 123 -5.23 -5.75 -24.72
CA GLY A 123 -5.88 -7.04 -24.81
C GLY A 123 -7.00 -7.29 -23.80
N LEU A 124 -7.23 -6.46 -22.76
CA LEU A 124 -8.23 -6.80 -21.72
C LEU A 124 -9.48 -5.89 -21.66
N ILE A 125 -9.44 -4.66 -22.17
CA ILE A 125 -10.60 -3.73 -22.07
C ILE A 125 -11.73 -4.12 -23.03
N ASN A 126 -11.43 -4.88 -24.10
CA ASN A 126 -12.42 -5.26 -25.12
C ASN A 126 -12.93 -6.71 -25.01
N GLY A 127 -12.56 -7.47 -23.97
CA GLY A 127 -12.99 -8.88 -23.86
C GLY A 127 -14.49 -9.02 -23.63
N VAL A 128 -15.04 -8.27 -22.68
CA VAL A 128 -16.46 -8.38 -22.29
C VAL A 128 -17.38 -7.75 -23.34
N ALA A 129 -16.99 -6.61 -23.93
CA ALA A 129 -17.77 -5.97 -24.99
C ALA A 129 -17.83 -6.81 -26.28
N ASP A 130 -16.71 -7.44 -26.67
CA ASP A 130 -16.69 -8.37 -27.80
C ASP A 130 -17.49 -9.64 -27.49
N GLN A 131 -17.38 -10.18 -26.27
CA GLN A 131 -18.17 -11.33 -25.85
C GLN A 131 -19.66 -11.03 -25.87
N LEU A 132 -20.09 -9.85 -25.40
CA LEU A 132 -21.48 -9.42 -25.46
C LEU A 132 -21.98 -9.24 -26.90
N SER A 133 -21.12 -8.71 -27.77
CA SER A 133 -21.43 -8.50 -29.19
C SER A 133 -21.57 -9.82 -29.95
N ARG A 134 -20.70 -10.81 -29.65
CA ARG A 134 -20.82 -12.18 -30.19
C ARG A 134 -22.08 -12.88 -29.69
N LEU A 135 -22.45 -12.69 -28.43
CA LEU A 135 -23.69 -13.25 -27.87
C LEU A 135 -24.93 -12.63 -28.55
N LYS A 136 -24.94 -11.31 -28.73
CA LYS A 136 -26.00 -10.61 -29.49
C LYS A 136 -26.08 -11.08 -30.95
N ALA A 137 -24.96 -11.31 -31.60
CA ALA A 137 -24.93 -11.81 -32.98
C ALA A 137 -25.42 -13.27 -33.08
N ALA A 138 -25.15 -14.11 -32.08
CA ALA A 138 -25.56 -15.51 -32.07
C ALA A 138 -27.04 -15.71 -31.66
N PHE A 139 -27.59 -14.83 -30.82
CA PHE A 139 -28.93 -14.98 -30.23
C PHE A 139 -29.91 -13.85 -30.57
N GLY A 140 -29.49 -12.85 -31.35
CA GLY A 140 -30.37 -11.82 -31.89
C GLY A 140 -31.27 -12.44 -32.96
N ARG A 141 -32.56 -12.59 -32.66
CA ARG A 141 -33.55 -13.05 -33.62
C ARG A 141 -33.55 -12.10 -34.84
N PRO A 142 -33.47 -12.62 -36.08
CA PRO A 142 -33.82 -11.83 -37.24
C PRO A 142 -35.34 -11.62 -37.23
N ASP A 143 -35.77 -10.37 -37.39
CA ASP A 143 -37.16 -10.05 -37.77
C ASP A 143 -37.44 -10.52 -39.21
#